data_AF-A0A0W8DF41-F1
#
_entry.id   AF-A0A0W8DF41-F1
#
_cell.length_a   1.000
_cell.length_b   1.000
_cell.length_c   1.000
_cell.angle_alpha   90.00
_cell.angle_beta   90.00
_cell.angle_gamma   90.00
#
_symmetry.space_group_name_H-M   'P 1'
#
loop_
_entity.id
_entity.type
_entity.pdbx_description
1 polymer ?
#
loop_
_entity_poly.entity_id
_entity_poly.type
_entity_poly.pdbx_seq_one_letter_code
_entity_poly.pdbx_strand_id
1 'polypeptide(L)'
;MLVVAKSSGGSAGSLASRIQAEQTRYWLSVNRTPGAIFEMLQLETLGTNFLNHPIFTAWVKYTDDFRKKNLGTRLSTLTTLRVYYSDATLAKLFTEARKVTKTAKIGRRLEAELLREWSLAVAPPALIFERLKLGNGGQKLFESPLFTMWTNYIAMFKKANPRYKDDQLATLLRSYGRRELTLMLILAEKVPSTKDIATKLRGQLSGL
;
A
#
# COMPACT_ATOMS: atom_id res chain seq x y z
N MET A 1 7.66 12.71 23.50
CA MET A 1 7.79 12.56 24.97
C MET A 1 6.68 11.72 25.59
N LEU A 2 5.39 12.00 25.37
CA LEU A 2 4.27 11.27 26.01
C LEU A 2 4.20 9.77 25.70
N VAL A 3 4.49 9.38 24.46
CA VAL A 3 4.51 7.97 24.05
C VAL A 3 5.62 7.15 24.73
N VAL A 4 6.76 7.78 25.04
CA VAL A 4 7.87 7.14 25.76
C VAL A 4 7.54 7.02 27.25
N ALA A 5 6.95 8.06 27.84
CA ALA A 5 6.51 8.06 29.25
C ALA A 5 5.37 7.06 29.53
N LYS A 6 4.55 6.71 28.55
CA LYS A 6 3.53 5.66 28.71
C LYS A 6 4.13 4.28 29.02
N SER A 7 5.34 4.01 28.53
CA SER A 7 6.01 2.71 28.68
C SER A 7 6.69 2.52 30.03
N SER A 8 6.75 3.55 30.89
CA SER A 8 7.53 3.52 32.15
C SER A 8 6.81 2.89 33.35
N GLY A 9 5.56 2.43 33.21
CA GLY A 9 4.77 1.92 34.34
C GLY A 9 4.45 2.97 35.41
N GLY A 10 3.63 2.61 36.40
CA GLY A 10 3.31 3.45 37.56
C GLY A 10 2.48 4.71 37.27
N SER A 11 2.54 5.70 38.18
CA SER A 11 1.76 6.94 38.13
C SER A 11 2.13 7.85 36.94
N ALA A 12 3.40 7.87 36.53
CA ALA A 12 3.85 8.63 35.37
C ALA A 12 3.25 8.09 34.06
N GLY A 13 3.18 6.76 33.89
CA GLY A 13 2.57 6.14 32.72
C GLY A 13 1.05 6.36 32.63
N SER A 14 0.36 6.37 33.77
CA SER A 14 -1.09 6.65 33.81
C SER A 14 -1.40 8.12 33.53
N LEU A 15 -0.59 9.06 34.06
CA LEU A 15 -0.71 10.49 33.75
C LEU A 15 -0.44 10.77 32.26
N ALA A 16 0.63 10.20 31.70
CA ALA A 16 0.93 10.35 30.27
C ALA A 16 -0.21 9.82 29.38
N SER A 17 -0.82 8.69 29.75
CA SER A 17 -1.97 8.12 29.04
C SER A 17 -3.20 9.03 29.11
N ARG A 18 -3.48 9.64 30.27
CA ARG A 18 -4.58 10.61 30.44
C ARG A 18 -4.36 11.86 29.59
N ILE A 19 -3.15 12.44 29.62
CA ILE A 19 -2.81 13.62 28.82
C ILE A 19 -2.99 13.33 27.33
N GLN A 20 -2.51 12.16 26.86
CA GLN A 20 -2.68 11.76 25.46
C GLN A 20 -4.17 11.61 25.09
N ALA A 21 -4.99 11.05 25.98
CA ALA A 21 -6.42 10.90 25.75
C ALA A 21 -7.13 12.26 25.65
N GLU A 22 -6.84 13.19 26.57
CA GLU A 22 -7.40 14.54 26.55
C GLU A 22 -6.97 15.32 25.32
N GLN A 23 -5.69 15.22 24.93
CA GLN A 23 -5.20 15.84 23.70
C GLN A 23 -5.93 15.32 22.45
N THR A 24 -6.12 14.00 22.36
CA THR A 24 -6.86 13.36 21.26
C THR A 24 -8.32 13.81 21.23
N ARG A 25 -8.98 13.89 22.40
CA ARG A 25 -10.36 14.38 22.54
C ARG A 25 -10.49 15.82 22.09
N TYR A 26 -9.56 16.67 22.48
CA TYR A 26 -9.54 18.07 22.07
C TYR A 26 -9.35 18.21 20.54
N TRP A 27 -8.39 17.49 19.96
CA TRP A 27 -8.20 17.50 18.50
C TRP A 27 -9.45 17.03 17.74
N LEU A 28 -10.16 16.03 18.28
CA LEU A 28 -11.44 15.59 17.71
C LEU A 28 -12.53 16.64 17.90
N SER A 29 -12.65 17.31 19.06
CA SER A 29 -13.73 18.28 19.32
C SER A 29 -13.66 19.47 18.36
N VAL A 30 -12.46 19.97 18.09
CA VAL A 30 -12.21 21.07 17.15
C VAL A 30 -11.98 20.62 15.70
N ASN A 31 -12.32 19.37 15.38
CA ASN A 31 -12.25 18.79 14.03
C ASN A 31 -10.89 19.01 13.31
N ARG A 32 -9.77 18.87 14.03
CA ARG A 32 -8.46 18.83 13.37
C ARG A 32 -8.45 17.66 12.39
N THR A 33 -7.89 17.87 11.20
CA THR A 33 -7.86 16.82 10.17
C THR A 33 -6.75 15.82 10.47
N PRO A 34 -6.88 14.55 10.02
CA PRO A 34 -5.79 13.58 10.07
C PRO A 34 -4.47 14.12 9.48
N GLY A 35 -4.52 14.85 8.36
CA GLY A 35 -3.35 15.48 7.75
C GLY A 35 -2.68 16.52 8.66
N ALA A 36 -3.46 17.42 9.27
CA ALA A 36 -2.91 18.42 10.17
C ALA A 36 -2.22 17.80 11.40
N ILE A 37 -2.79 16.72 11.95
CA ILE A 37 -2.16 16.00 13.07
C ILE A 37 -0.93 15.20 12.59
N PHE A 38 -0.92 14.70 11.35
CA PHE A 38 0.23 14.01 10.77
C PHE A 38 1.45 14.93 10.71
N GLU A 39 1.28 16.15 10.18
CA GLU A 39 2.30 17.20 10.09
C GLU A 39 2.71 17.72 11.46
N MET A 40 1.75 17.96 12.36
CA MET A 40 2.04 18.41 13.73
C MET A 40 2.92 17.41 14.49
N LEU A 41 2.74 16.11 14.23
CA LEU A 41 3.53 15.03 14.81
C LEU A 41 4.80 14.71 14.01
N GLN A 42 5.07 15.47 12.93
CA GLN A 42 6.23 15.33 12.05
C GLN A 42 6.41 13.90 11.52
N LEU A 43 5.30 13.21 11.24
CA LEU A 43 5.33 11.79 10.86
C LEU A 43 5.94 11.57 9.47
N GLU A 44 5.93 12.58 8.60
CA GLU A 44 6.62 12.61 7.31
C GLU A 44 8.15 12.47 7.45
N THR A 45 8.71 12.91 8.59
CA THR A 45 10.16 12.88 8.84
C THR A 45 10.67 11.50 9.24
N LEU A 46 9.77 10.56 9.58
CA LEU A 46 10.13 9.21 10.05
C LEU A 46 10.61 8.25 8.93
N GLY A 47 10.70 8.73 7.68
CA GLY A 47 11.18 7.94 6.55
C GLY A 47 10.25 6.79 6.20
N THR A 48 10.76 5.57 6.02
CA THR A 48 9.96 4.38 5.66
C THR A 48 9.69 3.44 6.83
N ASN A 49 10.19 3.73 8.03
CA ASN A 49 10.05 2.85 9.21
C ASN A 49 8.90 3.26 10.14
N PHE A 50 8.06 4.22 9.72
CA PHE A 50 6.99 4.77 10.55
C PHE A 50 5.90 3.76 10.93
N LEU A 51 5.68 2.71 10.14
CA LEU A 51 4.60 1.73 10.41
C LEU A 51 4.74 1.01 11.75
N ASN A 52 5.96 0.93 12.29
CA ASN A 52 6.25 0.35 13.60
C ASN A 52 6.37 1.42 14.69
N HIS A 53 6.27 2.70 14.33
CA HIS A 53 6.43 3.81 15.25
C HIS A 53 5.16 3.97 16.11
N PRO A 54 5.27 4.04 17.45
CA PRO A 54 4.07 4.10 18.27
C PRO A 54 3.28 5.42 18.12
N ILE A 55 3.94 6.53 17.74
CA ILE A 55 3.23 7.78 17.41
C ILE A 55 2.39 7.59 16.15
N PHE A 56 2.91 6.89 15.13
CA PHE A 56 2.14 6.58 13.93
C PHE A 56 0.93 5.70 14.26
N THR A 57 1.12 4.69 15.11
CA THR A 57 0.00 3.84 15.59
C THR A 57 -1.08 4.65 16.29
N ALA A 58 -0.70 5.62 17.12
CA ALA A 58 -1.63 6.52 17.78
C ALA A 58 -2.36 7.44 16.78
N TRP A 59 -1.65 7.95 15.77
CA TRP A 59 -2.23 8.77 14.71
C TRP A 59 -3.20 7.99 13.81
N VAL A 60 -2.92 6.72 13.50
CA VAL A 60 -3.87 5.83 12.79
C VAL A 60 -5.17 5.69 13.59
N LYS A 61 -5.07 5.47 14.91
CA LYS A 61 -6.25 5.39 15.78
C LYS A 61 -7.03 6.71 15.78
N TYR A 62 -6.34 7.85 15.91
CA TYR A 62 -6.98 9.16 15.81
C TYR A 62 -7.71 9.33 14.48
N THR A 63 -7.09 8.92 13.37
CA THR A 63 -7.69 8.99 12.04
C THR A 63 -8.95 8.13 11.94
N ASP A 64 -8.94 6.93 12.52
CA ASP A 64 -10.13 6.07 12.58
C ASP A 64 -11.26 6.70 13.39
N ASP A 65 -10.95 7.30 14.54
CA ASP A 65 -11.95 7.96 15.39
C ASP A 65 -12.48 9.26 14.75
N PHE A 66 -11.63 10.00 14.04
CA PHE A 66 -12.05 11.15 13.23
C PHE A 66 -13.06 10.74 12.15
N ARG A 67 -12.82 9.63 11.45
CA ARG A 67 -13.73 9.11 10.41
C ARG A 67 -15.06 8.62 10.96
N LYS A 68 -15.06 8.00 12.16
CA LYS A 68 -16.30 7.61 12.84
C LYS A 68 -17.14 8.82 13.22
N LYS A 69 -16.51 9.90 13.68
CA LYS A 69 -17.20 11.16 14.00
C LYS A 69 -17.71 11.87 12.74
N ASN A 70 -16.93 11.85 11.66
CA ASN A 70 -17.20 12.57 10.42
C ASN A 70 -17.61 11.59 9.30
N LEU A 71 -18.81 11.03 9.41
CA LEU A 71 -19.32 10.05 8.45
C LEU A 71 -19.28 10.61 7.01
N GLY A 72 -18.91 9.76 6.06
CA GLY A 72 -18.77 10.14 4.64
C GLY A 72 -17.46 10.83 4.28
N THR A 73 -16.59 11.18 5.24
CA THR A 73 -15.28 11.77 4.92
C THR A 73 -14.40 10.81 4.10
N ARG A 74 -13.70 11.37 3.11
CA ARG A 74 -12.66 10.67 2.35
C ARG A 74 -11.29 10.69 3.05
N LEU A 75 -11.14 11.48 4.12
CA LEU A 75 -9.89 11.58 4.88
C LEU A 75 -9.64 10.26 5.62
N SER A 76 -8.56 9.57 5.23
CA SER A 76 -8.13 8.29 5.77
C SER A 76 -6.62 8.26 5.99
N THR A 77 -6.16 7.18 6.62
CA THR A 77 -4.74 6.88 6.76
C THR A 77 -4.07 6.88 5.39
N LEU A 78 -4.66 6.16 4.43
CA LEU A 78 -4.11 6.04 3.09
C LEU A 78 -4.10 7.37 2.32
N THR A 79 -5.19 8.15 2.36
CA THR A 79 -5.23 9.44 1.62
C THR A 79 -4.23 10.43 2.18
N THR A 80 -3.96 10.40 3.48
CA THR A 80 -2.92 11.25 4.08
C THR A 80 -1.53 10.80 3.65
N LEU A 81 -1.24 9.49 3.69
CA LEU A 81 0.05 8.94 3.25
C LEU A 81 0.34 9.23 1.77
N ARG A 82 -0.69 9.22 0.91
CA ARG A 82 -0.56 9.55 -0.52
C ARG A 82 -0.14 10.99 -0.82
N VAL A 83 -0.25 11.90 0.14
CA VAL A 83 0.28 13.26 0.00
C VAL A 83 1.82 13.26 -0.06
N TYR A 84 2.47 12.31 0.63
CA TYR A 84 3.93 12.27 0.78
C TYR A 84 4.60 11.13 0.02
N TYR A 85 3.87 10.06 -0.29
CA TYR A 85 4.43 8.84 -0.87
C TYR A 85 3.67 8.41 -2.13
N SER A 86 4.43 8.01 -3.15
CA SER A 86 3.87 7.41 -4.37
C SER A 86 3.20 6.06 -4.08
N ASP A 87 2.25 5.65 -4.93
CA ASP A 87 1.60 4.34 -4.84
C ASP A 87 2.64 3.19 -4.91
N ALA A 88 3.70 3.29 -5.72
CA ALA A 88 4.80 2.32 -5.73
C ALA A 88 5.51 2.22 -4.37
N THR A 89 5.80 3.37 -3.74
CA THR A 89 6.44 3.43 -2.42
C THR A 89 5.54 2.80 -1.36
N LEU A 90 4.25 3.16 -1.34
CA LEU A 90 3.27 2.65 -0.39
C LEU A 90 3.03 1.16 -0.58
N ALA A 91 2.85 0.70 -1.82
CA ALA A 91 2.66 -0.72 -2.11
C ALA A 91 3.88 -1.54 -1.65
N LYS A 92 5.11 -1.07 -1.90
CA LYS A 92 6.33 -1.75 -1.42
C LYS A 92 6.36 -1.79 0.09
N LEU A 93 6.07 -0.66 0.74
CA LEU A 93 6.08 -0.56 2.19
C LEU A 93 5.05 -1.50 2.84
N PHE A 94 3.83 -1.56 2.31
CA PHE A 94 2.77 -2.40 2.87
C PHE A 94 3.00 -3.89 2.61
N THR A 95 3.53 -4.24 1.43
CA THR A 95 3.88 -5.63 1.08
C THR A 95 5.05 -6.18 1.89
N GLU A 96 5.99 -5.33 2.34
CA GLU A 96 7.00 -5.74 3.31
C GLU A 96 6.44 -5.78 4.74
N ALA A 97 5.63 -4.78 5.13
CA ALA A 97 5.05 -4.71 6.46
C ALA A 97 4.17 -5.92 6.81
N ARG A 98 3.46 -6.51 5.82
CA ARG A 98 2.64 -7.72 6.02
C ARG A 98 3.46 -8.98 6.35
N LYS A 99 4.76 -9.01 6.04
CA LYS A 99 5.66 -10.14 6.27
C LYS A 99 6.26 -10.13 7.68
N VAL A 100 6.33 -8.95 8.32
CA VAL A 100 6.90 -8.77 9.65
C VAL A 100 5.80 -8.88 10.71
N THR A 101 5.92 -9.80 11.65
CA THR A 101 4.89 -10.11 12.67
C THR A 101 4.32 -8.87 13.35
N LYS A 102 5.18 -7.92 13.75
CA LYS A 102 4.77 -6.71 14.47
C LYS A 102 3.95 -5.73 13.62
N THR A 103 4.20 -5.65 12.33
CA THR A 103 3.51 -4.74 11.40
C THR A 103 2.48 -5.46 10.52
N ALA A 104 2.33 -6.79 10.66
CA ALA A 104 1.54 -7.60 9.75
C ALA A 104 0.08 -7.14 9.65
N LYS A 105 -0.54 -6.82 10.79
CA LYS A 105 -1.93 -6.36 10.86
C LYS A 105 -2.15 -5.04 10.12
N ILE A 106 -1.30 -4.04 10.38
CA ILE A 106 -1.45 -2.72 9.73
C ILE A 106 -1.04 -2.78 8.26
N GLY A 107 -0.01 -3.55 7.91
CA GLY A 107 0.41 -3.77 6.53
C GLY A 107 -0.72 -4.37 5.67
N ARG A 108 -1.36 -5.44 6.13
CA ARG A 108 -2.51 -6.05 5.42
C ARG A 108 -3.69 -5.09 5.30
N ARG A 109 -3.98 -4.32 6.35
CA ARG A 109 -5.06 -3.32 6.32
C ARG A 109 -4.78 -2.26 5.25
N LEU A 110 -3.59 -1.66 5.24
CA LEU A 110 -3.25 -0.59 4.31
C LEU A 110 -3.09 -1.08 2.86
N GLU A 111 -2.60 -2.29 2.65
CA GLU A 111 -2.60 -2.96 1.35
C GLU A 111 -4.03 -3.15 0.82
N ALA A 112 -4.96 -3.60 1.66
CA ALA A 112 -6.36 -3.77 1.29
C ALA A 112 -7.05 -2.42 1.01
N GLU A 113 -6.77 -1.38 1.80
CA GLU A 113 -7.24 -0.02 1.54
C GLU A 113 -6.70 0.49 0.18
N LEU A 114 -5.42 0.24 -0.13
CA LEU A 114 -4.81 0.65 -1.40
C LEU A 114 -5.50 0.01 -2.62
N LEU A 115 -5.71 -1.31 -2.56
CA LEU A 115 -6.43 -2.06 -3.60
C LEU A 115 -7.89 -1.59 -3.74
N ARG A 116 -8.56 -1.36 -2.61
CA ARG A 116 -9.95 -0.86 -2.60
C ARG A 116 -10.05 0.51 -3.25
N GLU A 117 -9.16 1.44 -2.93
CA GLU A 117 -9.15 2.78 -3.53
C GLU A 117 -8.92 2.72 -5.04
N TRP A 118 -8.00 1.89 -5.52
CA TRP A 118 -7.84 1.69 -6.96
C TRP A 118 -9.11 1.14 -7.61
N SER A 119 -9.79 0.21 -6.94
CA SER A 119 -11.06 -0.36 -7.42
C SER A 119 -12.19 0.67 -7.46
N LEU A 120 -12.36 1.46 -6.40
CA LEU A 120 -13.37 2.53 -6.32
C LEU A 120 -13.13 3.64 -7.35
N ALA A 121 -11.87 3.95 -7.64
CA ALA A 121 -11.49 4.88 -8.69
C ALA A 121 -11.65 4.30 -10.11
N VAL A 122 -12.06 3.03 -10.23
CA VAL A 122 -12.13 2.27 -11.50
C VAL A 122 -10.82 2.39 -12.29
N ALA A 123 -9.69 2.36 -11.58
CA ALA A 123 -8.38 2.57 -12.16
C ALA A 123 -8.01 1.38 -13.08
N PRO A 124 -7.77 1.60 -14.39
CA PRO A 124 -7.41 0.50 -15.27
C PRO A 124 -6.13 -0.21 -14.80
N PRO A 125 -6.03 -1.54 -14.89
CA PRO A 125 -4.81 -2.25 -14.52
C PRO A 125 -3.53 -1.75 -15.20
N ALA A 126 -3.60 -1.27 -16.45
CA ALA A 126 -2.45 -0.63 -17.12
C ALA A 126 -1.96 0.62 -16.37
N LEU A 127 -2.88 1.48 -15.90
CA LEU A 127 -2.52 2.64 -15.08
C LEU A 127 -1.90 2.22 -13.74
N ILE A 128 -2.41 1.15 -13.12
CA ILE A 128 -1.80 0.63 -11.87
C ILE A 128 -0.40 0.07 -12.12
N PHE A 129 -0.16 -0.57 -13.26
CA PHE A 129 1.17 -1.03 -13.66
C PHE A 129 2.18 0.12 -13.71
N GLU A 130 1.79 1.25 -14.31
CA GLU A 130 2.59 2.49 -14.37
C GLU A 130 2.80 3.11 -12.98
N ARG A 131 1.74 3.24 -12.18
CA ARG A 131 1.80 3.79 -10.81
C ARG A 131 2.71 2.99 -9.89
N LEU A 132 2.77 1.67 -10.10
CA LEU A 132 3.68 0.77 -9.40
C LEU A 132 5.10 0.75 -9.98
N LYS A 133 5.36 1.52 -11.05
CA LYS A 133 6.64 1.61 -11.77
C LYS A 133 7.15 0.24 -12.23
N LEU A 134 6.23 -0.67 -12.56
CA LEU A 134 6.59 -2.04 -12.90
C LEU A 134 7.38 -2.12 -14.20
N GLY A 135 7.16 -1.20 -15.16
CA GLY A 135 7.96 -1.10 -16.40
C GLY A 135 9.46 -1.02 -16.17
N ASN A 136 9.91 -0.50 -15.02
CA ASN A 136 11.33 -0.38 -14.67
C ASN A 136 11.90 -1.65 -14.02
N GLY A 137 11.09 -2.70 -13.83
CA GLY A 137 11.48 -3.92 -13.11
C GLY A 137 12.46 -4.81 -13.86
N GLY A 138 12.56 -4.67 -15.19
CA GLY A 138 13.41 -5.50 -16.06
C GLY A 138 13.30 -7.00 -15.73
N GLN A 139 14.43 -7.70 -15.74
CA GLN A 139 14.48 -9.15 -15.51
C GLN A 139 13.91 -9.60 -14.15
N LYS A 140 13.94 -8.75 -13.12
CA LYS A 140 13.43 -9.05 -11.77
C LYS A 140 11.93 -8.79 -11.60
N LEU A 141 11.24 -8.35 -12.66
CA LEU A 141 9.81 -8.04 -12.62
C LEU A 141 8.99 -9.18 -12.03
N PHE A 142 9.20 -10.41 -12.52
CA PHE A 142 8.37 -11.56 -12.16
C PHE A 142 8.59 -12.04 -10.72
N GLU A 143 9.72 -11.70 -10.11
CA GLU A 143 10.02 -11.96 -8.70
C GLU A 143 9.44 -10.86 -7.77
N SER A 144 9.00 -9.74 -8.34
CA SER A 144 8.56 -8.57 -7.57
C SER A 144 7.23 -8.85 -6.85
N PRO A 145 7.13 -8.60 -5.53
CA PRO A 145 5.85 -8.67 -4.83
C PRO A 145 4.83 -7.64 -5.38
N LEU A 146 5.30 -6.54 -5.97
CA LEU A 146 4.43 -5.55 -6.61
C LEU A 146 3.80 -6.08 -7.89
N PHE A 147 4.51 -6.95 -8.62
CA PHE A 147 3.96 -7.63 -9.79
C PHE A 147 2.84 -8.58 -9.37
N THR A 148 3.06 -9.38 -8.32
CA THR A 148 2.00 -10.23 -7.73
C THR A 148 0.80 -9.43 -7.24
N MET A 149 1.03 -8.26 -6.62
CA MET A 149 -0.06 -7.37 -6.21
C MET A 149 -0.87 -6.87 -7.41
N TRP A 150 -0.19 -6.50 -8.50
CA TRP A 150 -0.83 -6.04 -9.73
C TRP A 150 -1.61 -7.13 -10.45
N THR A 151 -1.10 -8.37 -10.51
CA THR A 151 -1.84 -9.50 -11.11
C THR A 151 -3.10 -9.84 -10.32
N ASN A 152 -3.03 -9.80 -8.98
CA ASN A 152 -4.21 -9.93 -8.12
C ASN A 152 -5.21 -8.79 -8.35
N TYR A 153 -4.72 -7.57 -8.55
CA TYR A 153 -5.57 -6.43 -8.89
C TYR A 153 -6.29 -6.63 -10.24
N ILE A 154 -5.63 -7.15 -11.28
CA ILE A 154 -6.28 -7.49 -12.57
C ILE A 154 -7.45 -8.44 -12.35
N ALA A 155 -7.26 -9.51 -11.57
CA ALA A 155 -8.30 -10.49 -11.30
C ALA A 155 -9.50 -9.85 -10.58
N MET A 156 -9.25 -9.03 -9.56
CA MET A 156 -10.28 -8.27 -8.85
C MET A 156 -11.01 -7.28 -9.78
N PHE A 157 -10.26 -6.55 -10.61
CA PHE A 157 -10.80 -5.56 -11.54
C PHE A 157 -11.69 -6.21 -12.60
N LYS A 158 -11.27 -7.35 -13.17
CA LYS A 158 -12.08 -8.13 -14.13
C LYS A 158 -13.39 -8.62 -13.52
N LYS A 159 -13.36 -9.07 -12.26
CA LYS A 159 -14.56 -9.50 -11.55
C LYS A 159 -15.54 -8.34 -11.33
N ALA A 160 -15.04 -7.14 -11.02
CA ALA A 160 -15.86 -5.94 -10.86
C ALA A 160 -16.30 -5.32 -12.20
N ASN A 161 -15.56 -5.57 -13.29
CA ASN A 161 -15.77 -4.97 -14.61
C ASN A 161 -15.75 -6.04 -15.73
N PRO A 162 -16.84 -6.81 -15.94
CA PRO A 162 -16.87 -7.93 -16.91
C PRO A 162 -16.61 -7.54 -18.38
N ARG A 163 -16.77 -6.24 -18.70
CA ARG A 163 -16.47 -5.67 -20.02
C ARG A 163 -14.97 -5.44 -20.25
N TYR A 164 -14.15 -5.40 -19.21
CA TYR A 164 -12.71 -5.24 -19.33
C TYR A 164 -12.08 -6.53 -19.85
N LYS A 165 -11.47 -6.46 -21.05
CA LYS A 165 -10.90 -7.62 -21.75
C LYS A 165 -9.38 -7.71 -21.69
N ASP A 166 -8.70 -6.58 -21.55
CA ASP A 166 -7.23 -6.54 -21.45
C ASP A 166 -6.72 -7.50 -20.39
N ASP A 167 -5.63 -8.19 -20.72
CA ASP A 167 -4.95 -9.08 -19.80
C ASP A 167 -3.54 -8.57 -19.48
N GLN A 168 -2.86 -9.38 -18.67
CA GLN A 168 -1.51 -9.11 -18.23
C GLN A 168 -0.53 -9.04 -19.41
N LEU A 169 -0.68 -9.91 -20.41
CA LEU A 169 0.24 -9.98 -21.55
C LEU A 169 0.16 -8.71 -22.41
N ALA A 170 -1.06 -8.21 -22.67
CA ALA A 170 -1.25 -6.97 -23.41
C ALA A 170 -0.52 -5.77 -22.77
N THR A 171 -0.59 -5.66 -21.43
CA THR A 171 0.09 -4.57 -20.70
C THR A 171 1.61 -4.74 -20.75
N LEU A 172 2.11 -5.97 -20.59
CA LEU A 172 3.55 -6.27 -20.66
C LEU A 172 4.11 -6.01 -22.06
N LEU A 173 3.39 -6.38 -23.10
CA LEU A 173 3.77 -6.13 -24.50
C LEU A 173 3.90 -4.64 -24.81
N ARG A 174 2.92 -3.84 -24.37
CA ARG A 174 2.97 -2.38 -24.52
C ARG A 174 4.15 -1.75 -23.77
N SER A 175 4.51 -2.31 -22.61
CA SER A 175 5.53 -1.72 -21.73
C SER A 175 6.96 -2.10 -22.12
N TYR A 176 7.20 -3.35 -22.52
CA TYR A 176 8.55 -3.86 -22.81
C TYR A 176 8.82 -4.10 -24.29
N GLY A 177 7.77 -4.24 -25.11
CA GLY A 177 7.89 -4.75 -26.47
C GLY A 177 8.12 -6.27 -26.51
N ARG A 178 7.76 -6.88 -27.65
CA ARG A 178 7.77 -8.34 -27.82
C ARG A 178 9.14 -8.98 -27.63
N ARG A 179 10.20 -8.38 -28.17
CA ARG A 179 11.56 -8.93 -28.12
C ARG A 179 12.08 -8.99 -26.68
N GLU A 180 12.03 -7.86 -25.97
CA GLU A 180 12.50 -7.79 -24.58
C GLU A 180 11.66 -8.67 -23.67
N LEU A 181 10.33 -8.61 -23.79
CA LEU A 181 9.45 -9.45 -22.99
C LEU A 181 9.74 -10.96 -23.18
N THR A 182 10.00 -11.40 -24.41
CA THR A 182 10.40 -12.79 -24.68
C THR A 182 11.67 -13.17 -23.91
N LEU A 183 12.69 -12.31 -23.92
CA LEU A 183 13.94 -12.55 -23.19
C LEU A 183 13.73 -12.59 -21.69
N MET A 184 12.94 -11.66 -21.15
CA MET A 184 12.60 -11.64 -19.73
C MET A 184 11.87 -12.93 -19.31
N LEU A 185 10.94 -13.43 -20.12
CA LEU A 185 10.22 -14.68 -19.87
C LEU A 185 11.15 -15.91 -19.94
N ILE A 186 12.05 -15.99 -20.93
CA ILE A 186 13.08 -17.06 -21.02
C ILE A 186 13.89 -17.13 -19.72
N LEU A 187 14.31 -15.99 -19.19
CA LEU A 187 15.10 -15.93 -17.97
C LEU A 187 14.27 -16.31 -16.74
N ALA A 188 13.04 -15.82 -16.65
CA ALA A 188 12.13 -16.14 -15.56
C ALA A 188 11.70 -17.62 -15.53
N GLU A 189 11.69 -18.32 -16.67
CA GLU A 189 11.47 -19.78 -16.72
C GLU A 189 12.59 -20.60 -16.06
N LYS A 190 13.80 -20.04 -15.97
CA LYS A 190 14.95 -20.68 -15.32
C LYS A 190 14.93 -20.52 -13.79
N VAL A 191 14.13 -19.60 -13.27
CA VAL A 191 14.03 -19.32 -11.83
C VAL A 191 12.82 -20.06 -11.28
N PRO A 192 12.98 -20.98 -10.29
CA PRO A 192 11.88 -21.82 -9.81
C PRO A 192 10.65 -21.04 -9.33
N SER A 193 10.83 -19.90 -8.67
CA SER A 193 9.73 -19.08 -8.14
C SER A 193 8.90 -18.37 -9.21
N THR A 194 9.42 -18.22 -10.43
CA THR A 194 8.75 -17.50 -11.52
C THR A 194 8.44 -18.38 -12.72
N LYS A 195 8.85 -19.66 -12.69
CA LYS A 195 8.74 -20.59 -13.80
C LYS A 195 7.32 -20.72 -14.33
N ASP A 196 6.34 -20.92 -13.45
CA ASP A 196 4.96 -21.20 -13.86
C ASP A 196 4.32 -19.99 -14.55
N ILE A 197 4.49 -18.79 -13.97
CA ILE A 197 3.93 -17.56 -14.57
C ILE A 197 4.64 -17.22 -15.88
N ALA A 198 5.96 -17.45 -15.96
CA ALA A 198 6.73 -17.19 -17.17
C ALA A 198 6.34 -18.14 -18.31
N THR A 199 6.23 -19.45 -18.01
CA THR A 199 5.78 -20.47 -18.99
C THR A 199 4.39 -20.14 -19.53
N LYS A 200 3.46 -19.77 -18.65
CA LYS A 200 2.10 -19.38 -19.05
C LYS A 200 2.11 -18.17 -19.98
N LEU A 201 2.79 -17.09 -19.60
CA LEU A 201 2.83 -15.86 -20.39
C LEU A 201 3.56 -16.06 -21.72
N ARG A 202 4.60 -16.91 -21.75
CA ARG A 202 5.33 -17.26 -22.97
C ARG A 202 4.47 -18.09 -23.92
N GLY A 203 3.72 -19.06 -23.40
CA GLY A 203 2.76 -19.83 -24.19
C GLY A 203 1.71 -18.93 -24.85
N GLN A 204 1.17 -17.95 -24.11
CA GLN A 204 0.25 -16.95 -24.65
C GLN A 204 0.92 -16.06 -25.71
N LEU A 205 2.17 -15.67 -25.50
CA LEU A 205 2.92 -14.81 -26.43
C LEU A 205 3.21 -15.50 -27.77
N SER A 206 3.50 -16.80 -27.75
CA SER A 206 3.75 -17.60 -28.97
C SER A 206 2.48 -17.80 -29.81
N GLY A 207 1.29 -17.65 -29.21
CA GLY A 207 0.00 -17.78 -29.92
C GLY A 207 -0.51 -16.48 -30.55
N LEU A 208 0.20 -15.36 -30.38
CA LEU A 208 -0.09 -14.03 -30.95
C LEU A 208 0.77 -13.73 -32.16
#